data_AF-A0A6G8Q669-F1
#
_entry.id   AF-A0A6G8Q669-F1
#
_cell.length_a   1.000
_cell.length_b   1.000
_cell.length_c   1.000
_cell.angle_alpha   90.00
_cell.angle_beta   90.00
_cell.angle_gamma   90.00
#
_symmetry.space_group_name_H-M   'P 1'
#
loop_
_entity.id
_entity.type
_entity.pdbx_description
1 polymer ?
#
loop_
_entity_poly.entity_id
_entity_poly.type
_entity_poly.pdbx_seq_one_letter_code
_entity_poly.pdbx_strand_id
1 'polypeptide(L)'
;MAFMKSMLRSENPWAFGAVLATAVVALAVGVWGRVWNLSFPPQKMWDEIYFPVMADKYLRGVEFFDLHPPLGKFIIAASIAPFGNTPFAWRLMPAIFGIVLIALAGAVGWYLFRERVAALLLVVLFAGETILIVHSRTGVMDIFLVFFVVATFLAALWARRPGQAIWPAVLLGLAVSTKWAAFPVAIPAGYVLWRKGLLKYFVANLWVSVAMYFVFVYVERLIIVTPNPIQAWVEVWAWHLEAFDKVTAAIPHLWGSPWWSWPIMLRPIRYEYLVDADAQLRVMLAIGNPFVWWSSTLAVAAGLFELARQAITRKLSLDEPLIPILLGYVLLLLPWIPGTRIPYIYNYLPMYAFALLALTYWLVRIWHGGRFGPWVVVLFAVCALAFTIFFLPLATTYPIDQDDLMRRIWFDSWFYQENPVPGSGCTPPDPAPRCS
;
A
#
# COMPACT_ATOMS: atom_id res chain seq x y z
N MET A 1 -17.25 16.89 23.19
CA MET A 1 -18.66 16.82 22.74
C MET A 1 -19.21 18.13 22.11
N ALA A 2 -18.66 19.32 22.40
CA ALA A 2 -19.08 20.59 21.77
C ALA A 2 -18.55 20.80 20.33
N PHE A 3 -17.45 20.15 19.94
CA PHE A 3 -16.94 20.15 18.55
C PHE A 3 -17.80 19.30 17.58
N MET A 4 -18.71 18.48 18.13
CA MET A 4 -19.46 17.47 17.38
C MET A 4 -20.83 17.98 16.87
N LYS A 5 -21.23 19.20 17.24
CA LYS A 5 -22.54 19.79 16.88
C LYS A 5 -22.47 20.92 15.83
N SER A 6 -21.30 21.19 15.25
CA SER A 6 -21.11 22.32 14.31
C SER A 6 -20.87 21.92 12.84
N MET A 7 -20.96 20.63 12.48
CA MET A 7 -20.64 20.15 11.12
C MET A 7 -21.86 19.74 10.28
N LEU A 8 -22.94 20.51 10.40
CA LEU A 8 -24.04 20.52 9.42
C LEU A 8 -24.27 21.97 8.94
N ARG A 9 -23.19 22.68 8.62
CA ARG A 9 -23.31 23.92 7.82
C ARG A 9 -23.72 23.51 6.42
N SER A 10 -24.57 24.31 5.77
CA SER A 10 -24.93 24.13 4.36
C SER A 10 -23.65 23.96 3.54
N GLU A 11 -23.40 22.74 3.07
CA GLU A 11 -22.30 22.45 2.14
C GLU A 11 -22.49 23.39 0.95
N ASN A 12 -21.41 24.08 0.52
CA ASN A 12 -21.48 24.82 -0.73
C ASN A 12 -21.75 23.79 -1.84
N PRO A 13 -22.95 23.79 -2.45
CA PRO A 13 -23.37 22.70 -3.31
C PRO A 13 -22.50 22.61 -4.57
N TRP A 14 -21.97 23.74 -5.04
CA TRP A 14 -21.04 23.79 -6.18
C TRP A 14 -19.70 23.17 -5.85
N ALA A 15 -19.08 23.58 -4.74
CA ALA A 15 -17.78 23.04 -4.36
C ALA A 15 -17.87 21.53 -4.07
N PHE A 16 -18.92 21.10 -3.38
CA PHE A 16 -19.15 19.68 -3.13
C PHE A 16 -19.36 18.91 -4.44
N GLY A 17 -20.20 19.43 -5.34
CA GLY A 17 -20.42 18.85 -6.66
C GLY A 17 -19.14 18.72 -7.48
N ALA A 18 -18.22 19.69 -7.38
CA ALA A 18 -16.92 19.63 -8.05
C ALA A 18 -15.99 18.55 -7.47
N VAL A 19 -15.94 18.39 -6.14
CA VAL A 19 -15.19 17.29 -5.51
C VAL A 19 -15.79 15.94 -5.90
N LEU A 20 -17.11 15.81 -5.93
CA LEU A 20 -17.79 14.60 -6.36
C LEU A 20 -17.48 14.27 -7.82
N ALA A 21 -17.58 15.23 -8.72
CA ALA A 21 -17.23 15.04 -10.13
C ALA A 21 -15.76 14.61 -10.28
N THR A 22 -14.85 15.26 -9.55
CA THR A 22 -13.42 14.90 -9.53
C THR A 22 -13.21 13.48 -9.02
N ALA A 23 -13.93 13.07 -7.97
CA ALA A 23 -13.86 11.70 -7.44
C ALA A 23 -14.37 10.66 -8.45
N VAL A 24 -15.44 10.95 -9.20
CA VAL A 24 -15.93 10.07 -10.26
C VAL A 24 -14.91 9.92 -11.39
N VAL A 25 -14.31 11.02 -11.84
CA VAL A 25 -13.28 10.98 -12.89
C VAL A 25 -12.02 10.27 -12.39
N ALA A 26 -11.56 10.58 -11.18
CA ALA A 26 -10.42 9.91 -10.56
C ALA A 26 -10.66 8.40 -10.41
N LEU A 27 -11.87 7.98 -10.02
CA LEU A 27 -12.24 6.57 -9.98
C LEU A 27 -12.19 5.94 -11.37
N ALA A 28 -12.75 6.58 -12.40
CA ALA A 28 -12.71 6.06 -13.77
C ALA A 28 -11.27 5.91 -14.28
N VAL A 29 -10.44 6.95 -14.13
CA VAL A 29 -9.02 6.93 -14.51
C VAL A 29 -8.23 5.90 -13.71
N GLY A 30 -8.46 5.84 -12.41
CA GLY A 30 -7.78 4.91 -11.50
C GLY A 30 -8.15 3.45 -11.73
N VAL A 31 -9.41 3.15 -12.05
CA VAL A 31 -9.85 1.80 -12.46
C VAL A 31 -9.25 1.45 -13.81
N TRP A 32 -9.33 2.36 -14.79
CA TRP A 32 -8.73 2.15 -16.10
C TRP A 32 -7.24 1.84 -16.00
N GLY A 33 -6.47 2.63 -15.23
CA GLY A 33 -5.03 2.41 -15.06
C GLY A 33 -4.66 1.05 -14.46
N ARG A 34 -5.58 0.44 -13.69
CA ARG A 34 -5.38 -0.86 -13.04
C ARG A 34 -5.72 -2.04 -13.94
N VAL A 35 -6.62 -1.87 -14.91
CA VAL A 35 -7.11 -2.98 -15.75
C VAL A 35 -6.71 -2.87 -17.22
N TRP A 36 -6.29 -1.69 -17.66
CA TRP A 36 -5.90 -1.46 -19.05
C TRP A 36 -4.70 -2.31 -19.42
N ASN A 37 -4.90 -3.17 -20.43
CA ASN A 37 -3.89 -4.05 -21.00
C ASN A 37 -3.12 -4.86 -19.94
N LEU A 38 -3.85 -5.48 -19.01
CA LEU A 38 -3.27 -6.18 -17.87
C LEU A 38 -2.29 -7.29 -18.25
N SER A 39 -2.50 -7.93 -19.41
CA SER A 39 -1.61 -8.98 -19.93
C SER A 39 -0.25 -8.46 -20.41
N PHE A 40 -0.08 -7.14 -20.54
CA PHE A 40 1.16 -6.52 -21.00
C PHE A 40 1.97 -5.94 -19.84
N PRO A 41 3.30 -6.11 -19.81
CA PRO A 41 4.10 -6.90 -20.75
C PRO A 41 3.95 -8.42 -20.51
N PRO A 42 4.21 -9.28 -21.51
CA PRO A 42 4.04 -10.72 -21.37
C PRO A 42 5.09 -11.38 -20.45
N GLN A 43 6.26 -10.76 -20.29
CA GLN A 43 7.28 -11.19 -19.34
C GLN A 43 6.93 -10.77 -17.91
N LYS A 44 7.56 -11.46 -16.95
CA LYS A 44 7.51 -11.13 -15.53
C LYS A 44 8.41 -9.94 -15.25
N MET A 45 7.86 -8.90 -14.64
CA MET A 45 8.58 -7.67 -14.27
C MET A 45 8.96 -7.69 -12.79
N TRP A 46 10.15 -7.16 -12.44
CA TRP A 46 10.52 -6.96 -11.04
C TRP A 46 10.24 -8.20 -10.15
N ASP A 47 9.50 -8.05 -9.05
CA ASP A 47 9.14 -9.12 -8.12
C ASP A 47 8.11 -10.13 -8.68
N GLU A 48 7.59 -9.94 -9.91
CA GLU A 48 6.84 -10.98 -10.62
C GLU A 48 7.71 -12.20 -10.96
N ILE A 49 9.04 -12.09 -10.90
CA ILE A 49 9.94 -13.24 -11.01
C ILE A 49 9.89 -14.14 -9.77
N TYR A 50 9.35 -13.63 -8.64
CA TYR A 50 9.22 -14.36 -7.39
C TYR A 50 7.77 -14.76 -7.13
N PHE A 51 6.85 -13.80 -6.92
CA PHE A 51 5.54 -14.13 -6.34
C PHE A 51 4.63 -14.98 -7.24
N PRO A 52 4.43 -14.66 -8.54
CA PRO A 52 3.72 -15.53 -9.48
C PRO A 52 4.38 -16.89 -9.67
N VAL A 53 5.72 -16.95 -9.68
CA VAL A 53 6.45 -18.21 -9.82
C VAL A 53 6.19 -19.11 -8.60
N MET A 54 6.25 -18.54 -7.40
CA MET A 54 5.94 -19.24 -6.15
C MET A 54 4.45 -19.64 -6.07
N ALA A 55 3.54 -18.77 -6.50
CA ALA A 55 2.12 -19.08 -6.57
C ALA A 55 1.83 -20.28 -7.49
N ASP A 56 2.49 -20.35 -8.65
CA ASP A 56 2.42 -21.48 -9.57
C ASP A 56 3.11 -22.75 -9.05
N LYS A 57 4.13 -22.62 -8.18
CA LYS A 57 4.72 -23.76 -7.46
C LYS A 57 3.75 -24.37 -6.45
N TYR A 58 2.94 -23.57 -5.75
CA TYR A 58 1.88 -24.10 -4.88
C TYR A 58 0.89 -24.99 -5.63
N LEU A 59 0.46 -24.56 -6.82
CA LEU A 59 -0.49 -25.33 -7.63
C LEU A 59 0.10 -26.66 -8.13
N ARG A 60 1.42 -26.74 -8.25
CA ARG A 60 2.16 -27.94 -8.69
C ARG A 60 2.71 -28.79 -7.54
N GLY A 61 2.53 -28.36 -6.29
CA GLY A 61 3.11 -29.04 -5.12
C GLY A 61 4.63 -29.07 -5.12
N VAL A 62 5.28 -28.04 -5.68
CA VAL A 62 6.75 -27.96 -5.77
C VAL A 62 7.30 -27.21 -4.56
N GLU A 63 8.24 -27.84 -3.85
CA GLU A 63 8.91 -27.25 -2.70
C GLU A 63 9.75 -26.02 -3.06
N PHE A 64 9.73 -25.02 -2.18
CA PHE A 64 10.63 -23.87 -2.22
C PHE A 64 10.68 -23.18 -0.85
N PHE A 65 11.71 -22.36 -0.66
CA PHE A 65 11.80 -21.46 0.47
C PHE A 65 11.41 -20.03 0.07
N ASP A 66 10.65 -19.36 0.93
CA ASP A 66 10.36 -17.93 0.86
C ASP A 66 10.35 -17.34 2.27
N LEU A 67 10.80 -16.09 2.39
CA LEU A 67 10.83 -15.36 3.66
C LEU A 67 9.46 -14.80 4.05
N HIS A 68 8.51 -14.76 3.11
CA HIS A 68 7.21 -14.15 3.32
C HIS A 68 6.13 -15.20 3.61
N PRO A 69 5.24 -14.92 4.57
CA PRO A 69 4.03 -15.70 4.78
C PRO A 69 3.21 -15.91 3.49
N PRO A 70 2.46 -17.02 3.37
CA PRO A 70 2.02 -17.49 2.05
C PRO A 70 0.76 -16.81 1.50
N LEU A 71 -0.03 -16.08 2.30
CA LEU A 71 -1.37 -15.64 1.88
C LEU A 71 -1.35 -14.79 0.60
N GLY A 72 -0.41 -13.85 0.47
CA GLY A 72 -0.34 -13.01 -0.73
C GLY A 72 -0.15 -13.82 -2.02
N LYS A 73 0.65 -14.89 -1.93
CA LYS A 73 0.92 -15.81 -3.03
C LYS A 73 -0.23 -16.80 -3.25
N PHE A 74 -0.93 -17.21 -2.19
CA PHE A 74 -2.19 -17.97 -2.32
C PHE A 74 -3.28 -17.18 -3.04
N ILE A 75 -3.40 -15.88 -2.76
CA ILE A 75 -4.34 -15.01 -3.47
C ILE A 75 -3.99 -14.95 -4.96
N ILE A 76 -2.71 -14.81 -5.32
CA ILE A 76 -2.27 -14.87 -6.72
C ILE A 76 -2.55 -16.24 -7.34
N ALA A 77 -2.28 -17.33 -6.61
CA ALA A 77 -2.54 -18.69 -7.07
C ALA A 77 -4.03 -18.94 -7.37
N ALA A 78 -4.94 -18.27 -6.66
CA ALA A 78 -6.38 -18.40 -6.85
C ALA A 78 -6.85 -17.97 -8.25
N SER A 79 -6.18 -17.01 -8.89
CA SER A 79 -6.45 -16.65 -10.30
C SER A 79 -5.60 -17.43 -11.29
N ILE A 80 -4.39 -17.86 -10.93
CA ILE A 80 -3.59 -18.76 -11.79
C ILE A 80 -4.29 -20.12 -11.99
N ALA A 81 -4.92 -20.67 -10.94
CA ALA A 81 -5.56 -21.99 -11.01
C ALA A 81 -6.61 -22.12 -12.14
N PRO A 82 -7.59 -21.21 -12.29
CA PRO A 82 -8.58 -21.30 -13.37
C PRO A 82 -8.12 -20.72 -14.71
N PHE A 83 -7.19 -19.77 -14.74
CA PHE A 83 -6.79 -19.04 -15.96
C PHE A 83 -5.40 -19.42 -16.51
N GLY A 84 -4.73 -20.38 -15.87
CA GLY A 84 -3.37 -20.81 -16.20
C GLY A 84 -2.29 -19.81 -15.77
N ASN A 85 -1.02 -20.21 -15.92
CA ASN A 85 0.13 -19.36 -15.61
C ASN A 85 0.37 -18.34 -16.74
N THR A 86 -0.50 -17.32 -16.80
CA THR A 86 -0.48 -16.25 -17.80
C THR A 86 -0.38 -14.86 -17.16
N PRO A 87 0.16 -13.85 -17.86
CA PRO A 87 0.25 -12.46 -17.37
C PRO A 87 -1.04 -11.90 -16.82
N PHE A 88 -2.14 -12.18 -17.51
CA PHE A 88 -3.47 -11.84 -17.05
C PHE A 88 -3.77 -12.45 -15.67
N ALA A 89 -3.56 -13.76 -15.54
CA ALA A 89 -3.94 -14.51 -14.36
C ALA A 89 -3.19 -14.06 -13.11
N TRP A 90 -1.87 -13.87 -13.16
CA TRP A 90 -1.11 -13.47 -11.95
C TRP A 90 -1.29 -11.99 -11.57
N ARG A 91 -1.78 -11.14 -12.49
CA ARG A 91 -2.09 -9.73 -12.25
C ARG A 91 -3.56 -9.47 -11.89
N LEU A 92 -4.46 -10.42 -12.13
CA LEU A 92 -5.89 -10.27 -11.91
C LEU A 92 -6.25 -9.97 -10.45
N MET A 93 -5.76 -10.77 -9.49
CA MET A 93 -6.10 -10.57 -8.08
C MET A 93 -5.50 -9.28 -7.49
N PRO A 94 -4.24 -8.91 -7.77
CA PRO A 94 -3.73 -7.57 -7.44
C PRO A 94 -4.65 -6.44 -7.95
N ALA A 95 -5.19 -6.56 -9.17
CA ALA A 95 -6.02 -5.52 -9.77
C ALA A 95 -7.37 -5.41 -9.06
N ILE A 96 -8.01 -6.54 -8.77
CA ILE A 96 -9.27 -6.59 -8.01
C ILE A 96 -9.08 -5.96 -6.62
N PHE A 97 -8.05 -6.38 -5.88
CA PHE A 97 -7.77 -5.84 -4.55
C PHE A 97 -7.45 -4.35 -4.60
N GLY A 98 -6.72 -3.89 -5.61
CA GLY A 98 -6.43 -2.47 -5.84
C GLY A 98 -7.69 -1.64 -6.12
N ILE A 99 -8.66 -2.16 -6.86
CA ILE A 99 -9.93 -1.47 -7.13
C ILE A 99 -10.79 -1.41 -5.86
N VAL A 100 -10.92 -2.54 -5.14
CA VAL A 100 -11.70 -2.58 -3.90
C VAL A 100 -11.07 -1.70 -2.82
N LEU A 101 -9.74 -1.58 -2.80
CA LEU A 101 -9.02 -0.66 -1.90
C LEU A 101 -9.47 0.80 -2.05
N ILE A 102 -9.88 1.25 -3.25
CA ILE A 102 -10.38 2.62 -3.44
C ILE A 102 -11.69 2.83 -2.66
N ALA A 103 -12.63 1.88 -2.76
CA ALA A 103 -13.89 1.93 -2.01
C ALA A 103 -13.65 1.81 -0.50
N LEU A 104 -12.71 0.96 -0.10
CA LEU A 104 -12.29 0.79 1.29
C LEU A 104 -11.71 2.09 1.88
N ALA A 105 -10.87 2.80 1.12
CA ALA A 105 -10.33 4.09 1.53
C ALA A 105 -11.43 5.15 1.69
N GLY A 106 -12.39 5.22 0.75
CA GLY A 106 -13.57 6.08 0.89
C GLY A 106 -14.37 5.77 2.15
N ALA A 107 -14.56 4.49 2.48
CA ALA A 107 -15.21 4.07 3.72
C ALA A 107 -14.41 4.49 4.96
N VAL A 108 -13.07 4.38 4.97
CA VAL A 108 -12.25 4.91 6.06
C VAL A 108 -12.50 6.40 6.24
N GLY A 109 -12.54 7.17 5.16
CA GLY A 109 -12.83 8.61 5.19
C GLY A 109 -14.16 8.92 5.86
N TRP A 110 -15.21 8.19 5.46
CA TRP A 110 -16.53 8.32 6.05
C TRP A 110 -16.55 7.98 7.54
N TYR A 111 -15.98 6.84 7.94
CA TYR A 111 -16.07 6.36 9.32
C TYR A 111 -15.15 7.13 10.30
N LEU A 112 -13.99 7.58 9.83
CA LEU A 112 -13.00 8.31 10.61
C LEU A 112 -13.39 9.77 10.80
N PHE A 113 -13.69 10.49 9.70
CA PHE A 113 -13.94 11.93 9.75
C PHE A 113 -15.42 12.28 9.91
N ARG A 114 -16.34 11.36 9.58
CA ARG A 114 -17.80 11.60 9.54
C ARG A 114 -18.21 12.70 8.56
N GLU A 115 -17.41 12.89 7.52
CA GLU A 115 -17.59 13.90 6.49
C GLU A 115 -17.67 13.27 5.11
N ARG A 116 -18.61 13.74 4.28
CA ARG A 116 -18.77 13.25 2.90
C ARG A 116 -17.57 13.63 2.04
N VAL A 117 -17.09 14.87 2.18
CA VAL A 117 -15.92 15.35 1.45
C VAL A 117 -14.68 14.51 1.76
N ALA A 118 -14.51 14.04 3.00
CA ALA A 118 -13.38 13.19 3.37
C ALA A 118 -13.39 11.83 2.65
N ALA A 119 -14.58 11.23 2.51
CA ALA A 119 -14.75 9.99 1.75
C ALA A 119 -14.40 10.19 0.27
N LEU A 120 -14.89 11.27 -0.35
CA LEU A 120 -14.61 11.61 -1.75
C LEU A 120 -13.12 11.92 -1.98
N LEU A 121 -12.49 12.65 -1.06
CA LEU A 121 -11.06 12.95 -1.14
C LEU A 121 -10.22 11.67 -1.09
N LEU A 122 -10.52 10.72 -0.19
CA LEU A 122 -9.78 9.46 -0.17
C LEU A 122 -10.01 8.60 -1.42
N VAL A 123 -11.20 8.67 -2.04
CA VAL A 123 -11.42 8.06 -3.36
C VAL A 123 -10.50 8.71 -4.40
N VAL A 124 -10.42 10.04 -4.48
CA VAL A 124 -9.51 10.75 -5.39
C VAL A 124 -8.06 10.33 -5.15
N LEU A 125 -7.61 10.35 -3.89
CA LEU A 125 -6.23 10.08 -3.52
C LEU A 125 -5.82 8.62 -3.82
N PHE A 126 -6.61 7.63 -3.39
CA PHE A 126 -6.27 6.21 -3.63
C PHE A 126 -6.47 5.77 -5.08
N ALA A 127 -7.46 6.33 -5.79
CA ALA A 127 -7.66 6.04 -7.20
C ALA A 127 -6.52 6.61 -8.05
N GLY A 128 -6.10 7.84 -7.75
CA GLY A 128 -5.10 8.59 -8.50
C GLY A 128 -3.64 8.40 -8.07
N GLU A 129 -3.40 7.64 -7.02
CA GLU A 129 -2.03 7.35 -6.59
C GLU A 129 -1.33 6.37 -7.55
N THR A 130 -0.32 6.85 -8.27
CA THR A 130 0.31 6.09 -9.35
C THR A 130 1.10 4.89 -8.85
N ILE A 131 1.71 4.94 -7.66
CA ILE A 131 2.39 3.76 -7.12
C ILE A 131 1.39 2.66 -6.75
N LEU A 132 0.19 3.04 -6.28
CA LEU A 132 -0.87 2.08 -5.97
C LEU A 132 -1.45 1.49 -7.26
N ILE A 133 -1.48 2.25 -8.36
CA ILE A 133 -1.81 1.71 -9.69
C ILE A 133 -0.77 0.67 -10.11
N VAL A 134 0.53 0.98 -10.04
CA VAL A 134 1.62 0.04 -10.38
C VAL A 134 1.47 -1.26 -9.58
N HIS A 135 1.41 -1.16 -8.24
CA HIS A 135 1.33 -2.34 -7.37
C HIS A 135 0.03 -3.13 -7.49
N SER A 136 -1.03 -2.55 -8.05
CA SER A 136 -2.28 -3.28 -8.31
C SER A 136 -2.37 -3.87 -9.70
N ARG A 137 -1.56 -3.43 -10.68
CA ARG A 137 -1.52 -4.07 -12.00
C ARG A 137 -0.36 -5.04 -12.20
N THR A 138 0.54 -5.13 -11.23
CA THR A 138 1.64 -6.11 -11.23
C THR A 138 1.35 -7.27 -10.28
N GLY A 139 1.86 -8.46 -10.60
CA GLY A 139 1.76 -9.68 -9.80
C GLY A 139 2.57 -9.65 -8.49
N VAL A 140 2.36 -8.63 -7.66
CA VAL A 140 3.05 -8.42 -6.39
C VAL A 140 2.09 -8.44 -5.21
N MET A 141 2.59 -8.80 -4.04
CA MET A 141 1.75 -8.97 -2.85
C MET A 141 1.55 -7.71 -2.00
N ASP A 142 2.29 -6.62 -2.26
CA ASP A 142 2.23 -5.42 -1.42
C ASP A 142 0.86 -4.73 -1.49
N ILE A 143 0.12 -4.85 -2.59
CA ILE A 143 -1.25 -4.30 -2.66
C ILE A 143 -2.21 -5.03 -1.71
N PHE A 144 -2.04 -6.34 -1.51
CA PHE A 144 -2.82 -7.11 -0.53
C PHE A 144 -2.47 -6.69 0.89
N LEU A 145 -1.19 -6.42 1.15
CA LEU A 145 -0.74 -5.90 2.44
C LEU A 145 -1.41 -4.56 2.76
N VAL A 146 -1.37 -3.59 1.82
CA VAL A 146 -2.04 -2.30 1.99
C VAL A 146 -3.54 -2.50 2.20
N PHE A 147 -4.17 -3.37 1.41
CA PHE A 147 -5.58 -3.71 1.54
C PHE A 147 -5.93 -4.19 2.96
N PHE A 148 -5.24 -5.21 3.48
CA PHE A 148 -5.56 -5.76 4.80
C PHE A 148 -5.21 -4.80 5.93
N VAL A 149 -4.17 -3.95 5.78
CA VAL A 149 -3.83 -2.89 6.73
C VAL A 149 -4.96 -1.85 6.82
N VAL A 150 -5.43 -1.34 5.68
CA VAL A 150 -6.54 -0.38 5.61
C VAL A 150 -7.85 -1.03 6.08
N ALA A 151 -8.09 -2.30 5.75
CA ALA A 151 -9.28 -3.03 6.16
C ALA A 151 -9.32 -3.27 7.66
N THR A 152 -8.18 -3.63 8.26
CA THR A 152 -8.04 -3.78 9.72
C THR A 152 -8.39 -2.48 10.43
N PHE A 153 -7.87 -1.35 9.93
CA PHE A 153 -8.18 -0.05 10.50
C PHE A 153 -9.65 0.34 10.31
N LEU A 154 -10.24 0.09 9.12
CA LEU A 154 -11.67 0.31 8.88
C LEU A 154 -12.53 -0.53 9.81
N ALA A 155 -12.23 -1.81 10.01
CA ALA A 155 -13.01 -2.68 10.90
C ALA A 155 -13.00 -2.18 12.34
N ALA A 156 -11.86 -1.65 12.81
CA ALA A 156 -11.78 -0.96 14.10
C ALA A 156 -12.65 0.31 14.14
N LEU A 157 -12.67 1.11 13.07
CA LEU A 157 -13.52 2.31 12.94
C LEU A 157 -15.01 1.98 12.82
N TRP A 158 -15.35 0.84 12.22
CA TRP A 158 -16.72 0.37 12.04
C TRP A 158 -17.29 -0.25 13.31
N ALA A 159 -16.47 -0.97 14.10
CA ALA A 159 -16.93 -1.67 15.29
C ALA A 159 -17.60 -0.71 16.30
N ARG A 160 -18.80 -1.10 16.75
CA ARG A 160 -19.63 -0.43 17.77
C ARG A 160 -20.06 -1.37 18.89
N ARG A 161 -19.98 -2.68 18.67
CA ARG A 161 -20.40 -3.72 19.62
C ARG A 161 -19.25 -4.70 19.91
N PRO A 162 -19.21 -5.33 21.09
CA PRO A 162 -18.19 -6.31 21.46
C PRO A 162 -17.92 -7.39 20.41
N GLY A 163 -18.98 -8.02 19.88
CA GLY A 163 -18.84 -9.07 18.87
C GLY A 163 -18.24 -8.61 17.54
N GLN A 164 -18.23 -7.30 17.25
CA GLN A 164 -17.61 -6.76 16.04
C GLN A 164 -16.09 -6.59 16.18
N ALA A 165 -15.55 -6.63 17.41
CA ALA A 165 -14.11 -6.50 17.65
C ALA A 165 -13.29 -7.72 17.17
N ILE A 166 -13.95 -8.81 16.77
CA ILE A 166 -13.30 -9.96 16.11
C ILE A 166 -12.80 -9.63 14.70
N TRP A 167 -13.53 -8.78 13.96
CA TRP A 167 -13.20 -8.45 12.57
C TRP A 167 -11.84 -7.75 12.38
N PRO A 168 -11.47 -6.74 13.18
CA PRO A 168 -10.11 -6.21 13.10
C PRO A 168 -9.03 -7.26 13.45
N ALA A 169 -9.31 -8.25 14.32
CA ALA A 169 -8.37 -9.33 14.61
C ALA A 169 -8.24 -10.32 13.42
N VAL A 170 -9.36 -10.70 12.81
CA VAL A 170 -9.37 -11.53 11.57
C VAL A 170 -8.57 -10.85 10.46
N LEU A 171 -8.83 -9.57 10.20
CA LEU A 171 -8.14 -8.82 9.14
C LEU A 171 -6.67 -8.58 9.47
N LEU A 172 -6.32 -8.38 10.74
CA LEU A 172 -4.92 -8.34 11.19
C LEU A 172 -4.21 -9.67 10.92
N GLY A 173 -4.87 -10.80 11.19
CA GLY A 173 -4.38 -12.14 10.85
C GLY A 173 -4.04 -12.25 9.37
N LEU A 174 -4.98 -11.88 8.48
CA LEU A 174 -4.75 -11.87 7.03
C LEU A 174 -3.59 -10.92 6.63
N ALA A 175 -3.49 -9.74 7.25
CA ALA A 175 -2.41 -8.81 6.98
C ALA A 175 -1.04 -9.42 7.32
N VAL A 176 -0.91 -10.02 8.50
CA VAL A 176 0.34 -10.67 8.96
C VAL A 176 0.65 -11.94 8.15
N SER A 177 -0.37 -12.70 7.74
CA SER A 177 -0.24 -13.83 6.80
C SER A 177 0.18 -13.43 5.40
N THR A 178 0.15 -12.13 5.06
CA THR A 178 0.70 -11.58 3.82
C THR A 178 2.15 -11.13 4.02
N LYS A 179 2.41 -10.33 5.07
CA LYS A 179 3.75 -9.82 5.40
C LYS A 179 3.80 -9.41 6.87
N TRP A 180 4.85 -9.82 7.59
CA TRP A 180 5.01 -9.45 9.02
C TRP A 180 5.07 -7.94 9.27
N ALA A 181 5.49 -7.16 8.27
CA ALA A 181 5.48 -5.70 8.32
C ALA A 181 4.09 -5.09 8.59
N ALA A 182 3.01 -5.86 8.44
CA ALA A 182 1.66 -5.42 8.80
C ALA A 182 1.43 -5.27 10.31
N PHE A 183 2.12 -6.06 11.14
CA PHE A 183 1.81 -6.23 12.56
C PHE A 183 1.58 -4.92 13.34
N PRO A 184 2.37 -3.84 13.11
CA PRO A 184 2.19 -2.57 13.82
C PRO A 184 0.81 -1.92 13.64
N VAL A 185 0.02 -2.28 12.61
CA VAL A 185 -1.36 -1.78 12.43
C VAL A 185 -2.30 -2.16 13.58
N ALA A 186 -1.95 -3.18 14.38
CA ALA A 186 -2.69 -3.54 15.59
C ALA A 186 -2.80 -2.36 16.58
N ILE A 187 -1.82 -1.45 16.60
CA ILE A 187 -1.78 -0.34 17.54
C ILE A 187 -2.76 0.79 17.18
N PRO A 188 -2.79 1.37 15.96
CA PRO A 188 -3.81 2.36 15.61
C PRO A 188 -5.23 1.76 15.64
N ALA A 189 -5.42 0.50 15.26
CA ALA A 189 -6.69 -0.21 15.42
C ALA A 189 -7.10 -0.36 16.90
N GLY A 190 -6.16 -0.82 17.73
CA GLY A 190 -6.33 -0.93 19.18
C GLY A 190 -6.64 0.41 19.85
N TYR A 191 -5.99 1.49 19.43
CA TYR A 191 -6.28 2.84 19.91
C TYR A 191 -7.72 3.24 19.64
N VAL A 192 -8.20 3.07 18.40
CA VAL A 192 -9.60 3.35 18.04
C VAL A 192 -10.57 2.52 18.89
N LEU A 193 -10.29 1.24 19.09
CA LEU A 193 -11.13 0.35 19.90
C LEU A 193 -11.07 0.69 21.38
N TRP A 194 -9.93 1.13 21.89
CA TRP A 194 -9.78 1.64 23.25
C TRP A 194 -10.66 2.86 23.50
N ARG A 195 -10.65 3.84 22.58
CA ARG A 195 -11.53 5.02 22.68
C ARG A 195 -13.01 4.67 22.67
N LYS A 196 -13.37 3.51 22.12
CA LYS A 196 -14.74 2.98 22.08
C LYS A 196 -15.07 2.03 23.24
N GLY A 197 -14.15 1.78 24.16
CA GLY A 197 -14.33 0.79 25.25
C GLY A 197 -14.32 -0.67 24.77
N LEU A 198 -13.85 -0.93 23.56
CA LEU A 198 -13.84 -2.26 22.91
C LEU A 198 -12.48 -2.96 22.94
N LEU A 199 -11.42 -2.32 23.47
CA LEU A 199 -10.05 -2.86 23.46
C LEU A 199 -9.95 -4.27 24.05
N LYS A 200 -10.60 -4.54 25.19
CA LYS A 200 -10.55 -5.86 25.84
C LYS A 200 -11.07 -6.98 24.93
N TYR A 201 -12.08 -6.71 24.10
CA TYR A 201 -12.63 -7.68 23.17
C TYR A 201 -11.70 -7.89 21.98
N PHE A 202 -11.05 -6.83 21.50
CA PHE A 202 -10.03 -6.96 20.47
C PHE A 202 -8.85 -7.80 20.94
N VAL A 203 -8.29 -7.49 22.12
CA VAL A 203 -7.20 -8.26 22.73
C VAL A 203 -7.60 -9.72 22.94
N ALA A 204 -8.82 -9.98 23.45
CA ALA A 204 -9.34 -11.33 23.63
C ALA A 204 -9.54 -12.09 22.32
N ASN A 205 -9.60 -11.42 21.16
CA ASN A 205 -9.70 -12.05 19.84
C ASN A 205 -8.36 -12.11 19.08
N LEU A 206 -7.25 -11.62 19.64
CA LEU A 206 -5.95 -11.64 18.94
C LEU A 206 -5.46 -13.05 18.63
N TRP A 207 -5.89 -14.06 19.40
CA TRP A 207 -5.63 -15.47 19.10
C TRP A 207 -6.15 -15.89 17.72
N VAL A 208 -7.22 -15.26 17.22
CA VAL A 208 -7.74 -15.50 15.87
C VAL A 208 -6.71 -15.09 14.83
N SER A 209 -6.06 -13.93 15.02
CA SER A 209 -4.97 -13.46 14.14
C SER A 209 -3.82 -14.47 14.09
N VAL A 210 -3.42 -14.98 15.27
CA VAL A 210 -2.37 -15.99 15.42
C VAL A 210 -2.77 -17.30 14.75
N ALA A 211 -3.98 -17.78 15.02
CA ALA A 211 -4.49 -19.02 14.43
C ALA A 211 -4.54 -18.94 12.91
N MET A 212 -5.07 -17.85 12.34
CA MET A 212 -5.09 -17.65 10.89
C MET A 212 -3.68 -17.65 10.30
N TYR A 213 -2.75 -16.94 10.94
CA TYR A 213 -1.35 -16.92 10.55
C TYR A 213 -0.75 -18.33 10.46
N PHE A 214 -0.84 -19.10 11.55
CA PHE A 214 -0.31 -20.46 11.58
C PHE A 214 -1.05 -21.40 10.63
N VAL A 215 -2.36 -21.25 10.44
CA VAL A 215 -3.13 -22.05 9.47
C VAL A 215 -2.61 -21.84 8.05
N PHE A 216 -2.35 -20.60 7.63
CA PHE A 216 -1.84 -20.36 6.27
C PHE A 216 -0.45 -20.96 6.06
N VAL A 217 0.47 -20.80 7.02
CA VAL A 217 1.82 -21.39 6.95
C VAL A 217 1.73 -22.92 6.99
N TYR A 218 0.86 -23.48 7.83
CA TYR A 218 0.64 -24.92 7.93
C TYR A 218 0.07 -25.52 6.64
N VAL A 219 -0.94 -24.87 6.04
CA VAL A 219 -1.52 -25.26 4.75
C VAL A 219 -0.46 -25.20 3.66
N GLU A 220 0.41 -24.20 3.66
CA GLU A 220 1.54 -24.16 2.73
C GLU A 220 2.44 -25.39 2.89
N ARG A 221 2.87 -25.73 4.12
CA ARG A 221 3.72 -26.90 4.36
C ARG A 221 3.06 -28.20 3.92
N LEU A 222 1.74 -28.33 4.10
CA LEU A 222 0.95 -29.47 3.62
C LEU A 222 0.96 -29.61 2.09
N ILE A 223 0.96 -28.49 1.37
CA ILE A 223 0.88 -28.47 -0.09
C ILE A 223 2.24 -28.76 -0.72
N ILE A 224 3.32 -28.16 -0.21
CA ILE A 224 4.63 -28.16 -0.90
C ILE A 224 5.73 -28.99 -0.24
N VAL A 225 5.55 -29.47 1.00
CA VAL A 225 6.58 -30.26 1.70
C VAL A 225 6.11 -31.68 1.95
N THR A 226 4.95 -31.86 2.60
CA THR A 226 4.52 -33.19 3.03
C THR A 226 3.00 -33.28 3.23
N PRO A 227 2.33 -34.35 2.78
CA PRO A 227 0.91 -34.57 3.07
C PRO A 227 0.66 -35.04 4.52
N ASN A 228 1.71 -35.37 5.29
CA ASN A 228 1.58 -35.80 6.68
C ASN A 228 1.34 -34.59 7.60
N PRO A 229 0.21 -34.51 8.32
CA PRO A 229 -0.14 -33.35 9.14
C PRO A 229 0.82 -33.12 10.32
N ILE A 230 1.35 -34.18 10.92
CA ILE A 230 2.28 -34.05 12.05
C ILE A 230 3.61 -33.50 11.54
N GLN A 231 4.11 -34.03 10.43
CA GLN A 231 5.35 -33.54 9.84
C GLN A 231 5.20 -32.10 9.36
N ALA A 232 4.09 -31.76 8.68
CA ALA A 232 3.83 -30.38 8.26
C ALA A 232 3.85 -29.40 9.44
N TRP A 233 3.33 -29.80 10.61
CA TRP A 233 3.42 -28.97 11.82
C TRP A 233 4.86 -28.77 12.30
N VAL A 234 5.70 -29.80 12.24
CA VAL A 234 7.14 -29.66 12.55
C VAL A 234 7.82 -28.71 11.56
N GLU A 235 7.50 -28.85 10.26
CA GLU A 235 8.04 -27.99 9.20
C GLU A 235 7.61 -26.53 9.34
N VAL A 236 6.43 -26.26 9.90
CA VAL A 236 6.03 -24.88 10.24
C VAL A 236 7.08 -24.25 11.16
N TRP A 237 7.50 -24.94 12.22
CA TRP A 237 8.50 -24.42 13.15
C TRP A 237 9.89 -24.30 12.50
N ALA A 238 10.29 -25.31 11.73
CA ALA A 238 11.56 -25.28 11.00
C ALA A 238 11.65 -24.06 10.07
N TRP A 239 10.59 -23.82 9.28
CA TRP A 239 10.50 -22.66 8.39
C TRP A 239 10.59 -21.33 9.16
N HIS A 240 9.95 -21.21 10.33
CA HIS A 240 10.03 -19.97 11.12
C HIS A 240 11.44 -19.69 11.63
N LEU A 241 12.16 -20.72 12.07
CA LEU A 241 13.54 -20.57 12.53
C LEU A 241 14.45 -20.14 11.37
N GLU A 242 14.31 -20.76 10.20
CA GLU A 242 15.05 -20.40 8.99
C GLU A 242 14.69 -18.98 8.49
N ALA A 243 13.42 -18.62 8.51
CA ALA A 243 12.96 -17.29 8.13
C ALA A 243 13.48 -16.21 9.11
N PHE A 244 13.54 -16.49 10.40
CA PHE A 244 14.09 -15.57 11.40
C PHE A 244 15.59 -15.35 11.21
N ASP A 245 16.35 -16.39 10.86
CA ASP A 245 17.77 -16.25 10.52
C ASP A 245 17.95 -15.38 9.28
N LYS A 246 17.21 -15.69 8.19
CA LYS A 246 17.33 -15.00 6.90
C LYS A 246 16.76 -13.58 6.88
N VAL A 247 15.79 -13.23 7.72
CA VAL A 247 15.18 -11.89 7.71
C VAL A 247 16.18 -10.79 8.10
N THR A 248 17.23 -11.17 8.84
CA THR A 248 18.28 -10.25 9.29
C THR A 248 19.43 -10.07 8.30
N ALA A 249 19.47 -10.87 7.21
CA ALA A 249 20.53 -10.81 6.23
C ALA A 249 20.42 -9.56 5.33
N ALA A 250 21.53 -8.81 5.22
CA ALA A 250 21.66 -7.71 4.27
C ALA A 250 22.20 -8.24 2.93
N ILE A 251 21.38 -8.29 1.89
CA ILE A 251 21.85 -8.57 0.53
C ILE A 251 21.80 -7.26 -0.28
N PRO A 252 22.96 -6.60 -0.51
CA PRO A 252 23.10 -5.43 -1.37
C PRO A 252 22.36 -5.52 -2.69
N HIS A 253 21.47 -4.56 -2.96
CA HIS A 253 20.80 -4.41 -4.24
C HIS A 253 20.81 -2.95 -4.69
N LEU A 254 21.11 -2.70 -5.98
CA LEU A 254 21.19 -1.36 -6.57
C LEU A 254 19.91 -0.50 -6.40
N TRP A 255 18.74 -1.15 -6.39
CA TRP A 255 17.43 -0.49 -6.25
C TRP A 255 16.94 -0.39 -4.80
N GLY A 256 17.77 -0.82 -3.84
CA GLY A 256 17.53 -0.56 -2.44
C GLY A 256 17.41 0.94 -2.17
N SER A 257 16.49 1.31 -1.27
CA SER A 257 16.23 2.69 -0.90
C SER A 257 16.14 2.79 0.63
N PRO A 258 16.92 3.67 1.28
CA PRO A 258 16.84 3.82 2.73
C PRO A 258 15.51 4.46 3.14
N TRP A 259 15.03 4.14 4.34
CA TRP A 259 13.70 4.57 4.82
C TRP A 259 13.48 6.08 4.76
N TRP A 260 14.52 6.88 5.01
CA TRP A 260 14.44 8.34 5.02
C TRP A 260 14.20 8.94 3.62
N SER A 261 14.48 8.17 2.57
CA SER A 261 14.29 8.59 1.18
C SER A 261 12.83 8.46 0.72
N TRP A 262 12.00 7.68 1.42
CA TRP A 262 10.63 7.37 0.99
C TRP A 262 9.66 8.54 1.10
N PRO A 263 9.60 9.32 2.20
CA PRO A 263 8.64 10.43 2.32
C PRO A 263 8.83 11.52 1.25
N ILE A 264 10.03 11.65 0.71
CA ILE A 264 10.35 12.62 -0.35
C ILE A 264 10.49 11.98 -1.74
N MET A 265 10.25 10.66 -1.83
CA MET A 265 10.25 9.89 -3.08
C MET A 265 11.56 10.04 -3.86
N LEU A 266 12.72 9.98 -3.19
CA LEU A 266 14.00 10.20 -3.87
C LEU A 266 14.44 9.01 -4.74
N ARG A 267 14.10 7.78 -4.35
CA ARG A 267 14.54 6.55 -5.03
C ARG A 267 13.34 5.66 -5.36
N PRO A 268 12.58 5.98 -6.43
CA PRO A 268 11.57 5.07 -6.97
C PRO A 268 12.25 3.85 -7.61
N ILE A 269 11.45 2.84 -7.97
CA ILE A 269 11.95 1.58 -8.54
C ILE A 269 11.40 1.42 -9.95
N ARG A 270 12.28 1.10 -10.90
CA ARG A 270 11.90 0.79 -12.28
C ARG A 270 11.53 -0.68 -12.38
N TYR A 271 10.29 -0.95 -12.76
CA TYR A 271 9.78 -2.31 -12.92
C TYR A 271 10.04 -2.85 -14.31
N GLU A 272 9.95 -1.98 -15.32
CA GLU A 272 10.15 -2.36 -16.72
C GLU A 272 10.73 -1.21 -17.53
N TYR A 273 11.59 -1.53 -18.48
CA TYR A 273 12.06 -0.64 -19.53
C TYR A 273 12.30 -1.44 -20.80
N LEU A 274 11.46 -1.25 -21.81
CA LEU A 274 11.57 -1.97 -23.07
C LEU A 274 11.17 -1.07 -24.25
N VAL A 275 11.63 -1.45 -25.43
CA VAL A 275 11.11 -0.94 -26.71
C VAL A 275 10.29 -2.08 -27.32
N ASP A 276 9.04 -1.81 -27.68
CA ASP A 276 8.16 -2.83 -28.24
C ASP A 276 8.41 -3.07 -29.74
N ALA A 277 7.65 -4.00 -30.32
CA ALA A 277 7.76 -4.35 -31.74
C ALA A 277 7.43 -3.18 -32.69
N ASP A 278 6.67 -2.19 -32.22
CA ASP A 278 6.29 -0.98 -32.97
C ASP A 278 7.28 0.18 -32.74
N ALA A 279 8.47 -0.13 -32.22
CA ALA A 279 9.52 0.81 -31.84
C ALA A 279 9.07 1.89 -30.82
N GLN A 280 8.05 1.60 -30.01
CA GLN A 280 7.59 2.48 -28.96
C GLN A 280 8.27 2.16 -27.63
N LEU A 281 8.71 3.20 -26.93
CA LEU A 281 9.29 3.05 -25.59
C LEU A 281 8.18 2.81 -24.57
N ARG A 282 8.40 1.83 -23.69
CA ARG A 282 7.49 1.47 -22.61
C ARG A 282 8.25 1.33 -21.31
N VAL A 283 7.81 2.11 -20.32
CA VAL A 283 8.44 2.17 -19.00
C VAL A 283 7.39 1.96 -17.94
N MET A 284 7.69 1.09 -16.98
CA MET A 284 6.95 1.03 -15.72
C MET A 284 7.86 1.52 -14.60
N LEU A 285 7.44 2.58 -13.92
CA LEU A 285 8.14 3.13 -12.76
C LEU A 285 7.20 3.10 -11.56
N ALA A 286 7.58 2.38 -10.50
CA ALA A 286 6.92 2.40 -9.20
C ALA A 286 7.22 3.72 -8.50
N ILE A 287 6.59 4.78 -9.01
CA ILE A 287 6.65 6.15 -8.52
C ILE A 287 5.25 6.59 -8.10
N GLY A 288 5.18 7.32 -7.00
CA GLY A 288 3.94 7.92 -6.54
C GLY A 288 3.59 9.22 -7.26
N ASN A 289 2.37 9.69 -7.09
CA ASN A 289 1.93 10.98 -7.61
C ASN A 289 2.67 12.09 -6.81
N PRO A 290 3.64 12.82 -7.39
CA PRO A 290 4.51 13.70 -6.59
C PRO A 290 3.77 14.79 -5.82
N PHE A 291 2.70 15.33 -6.41
CA PHE A 291 1.86 16.33 -5.76
C PHE A 291 1.17 15.78 -4.51
N VAL A 292 0.57 14.59 -4.62
CA VAL A 292 -0.09 13.92 -3.49
C VAL A 292 0.94 13.44 -2.48
N TRP A 293 2.03 12.83 -2.94
CA TRP A 293 3.10 12.29 -2.13
C TRP A 293 3.71 13.32 -1.21
N TRP A 294 4.22 14.42 -1.76
CA TRP A 294 4.85 15.47 -0.96
C TRP A 294 3.85 16.21 -0.09
N SER A 295 2.62 16.44 -0.58
CA SER A 295 1.55 17.02 0.25
C SER A 295 1.23 16.14 1.45
N SER A 296 1.24 14.81 1.29
CA SER A 296 1.00 13.87 2.38
C SER A 296 2.16 13.82 3.38
N THR A 297 3.40 13.96 2.92
CA THR A 297 4.57 14.08 3.79
C THR A 297 4.55 15.37 4.61
N LEU A 298 4.20 16.50 3.98
CA LEU A 298 3.98 17.76 4.69
C LEU A 298 2.82 17.65 5.69
N ALA A 299 1.74 16.96 5.32
CA ALA A 299 0.61 16.71 6.20
C ALA A 299 0.97 15.89 7.44
N VAL A 300 1.82 14.87 7.29
CA VAL A 300 2.35 14.09 8.41
C VAL A 300 3.24 14.96 9.29
N ALA A 301 4.17 15.73 8.72
CA ALA A 301 5.05 16.62 9.48
C ALA A 301 4.26 17.68 10.26
N ALA A 302 3.29 18.34 9.59
CA ALA A 302 2.38 19.28 10.22
C ALA A 302 1.55 18.61 11.33
N GLY A 303 1.14 17.36 11.13
CA GLY A 303 0.39 16.62 12.12
C GLY A 303 1.20 16.27 13.37
N LEU A 304 2.44 15.82 13.20
CA LEU A 304 3.36 15.56 14.31
C LEU A 304 3.62 16.85 15.10
N PHE A 305 3.86 17.96 14.40
CA PHE A 305 4.02 19.27 15.03
C PHE A 305 2.77 19.71 15.80
N GLU A 306 1.58 19.55 15.20
CA GLU A 306 0.32 19.94 15.84
C GLU A 306 0.03 19.12 17.10
N LEU A 307 0.25 17.79 17.07
CA LEU A 307 0.11 16.96 18.28
C LEU A 307 1.14 17.33 19.35
N ALA A 308 2.39 17.58 18.97
CA ALA A 308 3.43 18.00 19.91
C ALA A 308 3.06 19.35 20.57
N ARG A 309 2.63 20.33 19.75
CA ARG A 309 2.16 21.64 20.23
C ARG A 309 0.97 21.50 21.18
N GLN A 310 -0.01 20.66 20.84
CA GLN A 310 -1.16 20.41 21.70
C GLN A 310 -0.77 19.71 23.01
N ALA A 311 0.18 18.78 22.98
CA ALA A 311 0.70 18.11 24.18
C ALA A 311 1.41 19.10 25.11
N ILE A 312 2.32 19.92 24.56
CA ILE A 312 3.08 20.93 25.31
C ILE A 312 2.13 21.98 25.92
N THR A 313 1.14 22.43 25.15
CA THR A 313 0.15 23.41 25.61
C THR A 313 -0.97 22.81 26.48
N ARG A 314 -0.90 21.50 26.80
CA ARG A 314 -1.90 20.74 27.57
C ARG A 314 -3.33 20.84 27.00
N LYS A 315 -3.44 20.98 25.67
CA LYS A 315 -4.70 21.05 24.91
C LYS A 315 -4.98 19.78 24.10
N LEU A 316 -4.12 18.77 24.16
CA LEU A 316 -4.27 17.53 23.43
C LEU A 316 -5.55 16.81 23.85
N SER A 317 -6.49 16.68 22.91
CA SER A 317 -7.65 15.83 23.08
C SER A 317 -7.32 14.42 22.59
N LEU A 318 -7.62 13.41 23.40
CA LEU A 318 -7.50 12.03 22.95
C LEU A 318 -8.48 11.72 21.79
N ASP A 319 -9.55 12.50 21.63
CA ASP A 319 -10.54 12.31 20.55
C ASP A 319 -10.03 12.77 19.18
N GLU A 320 -8.82 13.33 19.11
CA GLU A 320 -8.24 13.85 17.88
C GLU A 320 -8.02 12.72 16.85
N PRO A 321 -8.68 12.78 15.67
CA PRO A 321 -8.53 11.75 14.62
C PRO A 321 -7.09 11.58 14.13
N LEU A 322 -6.26 12.61 14.32
CA LEU A 322 -4.86 12.63 13.93
C LEU A 322 -4.00 11.67 14.74
N ILE A 323 -4.38 11.33 15.99
CA ILE A 323 -3.61 10.41 16.85
C ILE A 323 -3.52 9.01 16.22
N PRO A 324 -4.63 8.28 15.94
CA PRO A 324 -4.54 6.97 15.32
C PRO A 324 -3.94 7.01 13.92
N ILE A 325 -4.08 8.13 13.19
CA ILE A 325 -3.44 8.30 11.89
C ILE A 325 -1.91 8.29 12.03
N LEU A 326 -1.37 9.14 12.90
CA LEU A 326 0.08 9.26 13.09
C LEU A 326 0.68 8.07 13.82
N LEU A 327 -0.06 7.41 14.71
CA LEU A 327 0.34 6.11 15.27
C LEU A 327 0.53 5.08 14.15
N GLY A 328 -0.41 5.00 13.20
CA GLY A 328 -0.28 4.10 12.06
C GLY A 328 0.93 4.43 11.20
N TYR A 329 1.14 5.71 10.88
CA TYR A 329 2.30 6.14 10.10
C TYR A 329 3.64 5.80 10.79
N VAL A 330 3.81 6.23 12.04
CA VAL A 330 5.09 6.11 12.77
C VAL A 330 5.41 4.65 13.09
N LEU A 331 4.43 3.87 13.56
CA LEU A 331 4.69 2.50 14.01
C LEU A 331 4.90 1.52 12.87
N LEU A 332 4.29 1.76 11.70
CA LEU A 332 4.62 0.99 10.50
C LEU A 332 6.01 1.36 9.96
N LEU A 333 6.51 2.58 10.23
CA LEU A 333 7.84 3.05 9.80
C LEU A 333 8.97 2.57 10.70
N LEU A 334 8.69 2.48 12.00
CA LEU A 334 9.68 2.17 13.03
C LEU A 334 10.53 0.92 12.74
N PRO A 335 9.98 -0.22 12.26
CA PRO A 335 10.78 -1.42 11.98
C PRO A 335 11.87 -1.22 10.91
N TRP A 336 11.74 -0.20 10.07
CA TRP A 336 12.66 0.07 8.97
C TRP A 336 13.80 1.04 9.35
N ILE A 337 13.72 1.70 10.51
CA ILE A 337 14.70 2.69 10.96
C ILE A 337 16.04 2.04 11.37
N PRO A 338 16.08 0.97 12.19
CA PRO A 338 17.32 0.34 12.64
C PRO A 338 18.06 -0.46 11.55
N GLY A 339 17.63 -0.37 10.30
CA GLY A 339 17.72 -1.43 9.27
C GLY A 339 19.06 -2.17 9.16
N THR A 340 19.03 -3.47 9.48
CA THR A 340 20.03 -4.48 9.07
C THR A 340 19.73 -5.08 7.69
N ARG A 341 18.54 -4.86 7.13
CA ARG A 341 18.12 -5.30 5.79
C ARG A 341 18.06 -4.12 4.83
N ILE A 342 18.25 -4.37 3.53
CA ILE A 342 18.07 -3.37 2.47
C ILE A 342 16.60 -3.28 2.08
N PRO A 343 15.93 -2.14 2.38
CA PRO A 343 14.53 -2.00 2.10
C PRO A 343 14.31 -1.25 0.78
N TYR A 344 13.07 -1.24 0.33
CA TYR A 344 12.65 -0.71 -0.97
C TYR A 344 11.48 0.27 -0.76
N ILE A 345 11.24 1.17 -1.72
CA ILE A 345 10.19 2.19 -1.57
C ILE A 345 8.80 1.59 -1.35
N TYR A 346 8.53 0.39 -1.87
CA TYR A 346 7.26 -0.30 -1.65
C TYR A 346 7.02 -0.70 -0.19
N ASN A 347 8.07 -0.77 0.64
CA ASN A 347 7.91 -0.97 2.08
C ASN A 347 7.24 0.22 2.76
N TYR A 348 7.19 1.38 2.10
CA TYR A 348 6.50 2.58 2.55
C TYR A 348 4.97 2.52 2.34
N LEU A 349 4.45 1.64 1.49
CA LEU A 349 3.03 1.67 1.10
C LEU A 349 2.04 1.53 2.27
N PRO A 350 2.26 0.66 3.28
CA PRO A 350 1.33 0.54 4.40
C PRO A 350 1.21 1.82 5.24
N MET A 351 2.32 2.49 5.56
CA MET A 351 2.28 3.78 6.27
C MET A 351 1.86 4.92 5.34
N TYR A 352 2.13 4.83 4.04
CA TYR A 352 1.70 5.82 3.07
C TYR A 352 0.18 5.94 3.03
N ALA A 353 -0.55 4.83 3.18
CA ALA A 353 -1.99 4.86 3.38
C ALA A 353 -2.41 5.77 4.55
N PHE A 354 -1.67 5.76 5.66
CA PHE A 354 -1.88 6.68 6.79
C PHE A 354 -1.41 8.11 6.50
N ALA A 355 -0.38 8.32 5.67
CA ALA A 355 -0.01 9.65 5.19
C ALA A 355 -1.14 10.29 4.37
N LEU A 356 -1.84 9.53 3.53
CA LEU A 356 -3.03 9.99 2.79
C LEU A 356 -4.20 10.34 3.72
N LEU A 357 -4.36 9.62 4.84
CA LEU A 357 -5.32 9.99 5.88
C LEU A 357 -4.93 11.31 6.57
N ALA A 358 -3.65 11.53 6.85
CA ALA A 358 -3.16 12.78 7.42
C ALA A 358 -3.40 13.97 6.47
N LEU A 359 -3.15 13.77 5.18
CA LEU A 359 -3.48 14.76 4.14
C LEU A 359 -4.97 15.09 4.13
N THR A 360 -5.81 14.06 4.15
CA THR A 360 -7.27 14.23 4.17
C THR A 360 -7.73 14.99 5.42
N TYR A 361 -7.14 14.72 6.59
CA TYR A 361 -7.42 15.46 7.82
C TYR A 361 -7.25 16.98 7.62
N TRP A 362 -6.12 17.40 7.04
CA TRP A 362 -5.85 18.82 6.80
C TRP A 362 -6.75 19.41 5.73
N LEU A 363 -7.04 18.67 4.66
CA LEU A 363 -7.97 19.14 3.61
C LEU A 363 -9.39 19.33 4.16
N VAL A 364 -9.87 18.44 5.04
CA VAL A 364 -11.16 18.61 5.73
C VAL A 364 -11.14 19.83 6.65
N ARG A 365 -10.03 20.06 7.38
CA ARG A 365 -9.87 21.29 8.19
C ARG A 365 -9.92 22.54 7.33
N ILE A 366 -9.27 22.55 6.16
CA ILE A 366 -9.28 23.66 5.20
C ILE A 366 -10.69 23.85 4.62
N TRP A 367 -11.40 22.77 4.28
CA TRP A 367 -12.78 22.81 3.78
C TRP A 367 -13.70 23.65 4.67
N HIS A 368 -13.54 23.54 5.99
CA HIS A 368 -14.33 24.30 6.97
C HIS A 368 -13.67 25.61 7.43
N GLY A 369 -12.45 25.92 6.99
CA GLY A 369 -11.60 27.01 7.47
C GLY A 369 -11.94 28.42 6.97
N GLY A 370 -13.07 28.62 6.27
CA GLY A 370 -13.53 29.91 5.79
C GLY A 370 -14.26 29.83 4.45
N ARG A 371 -14.68 30.97 3.90
CA ARG A 371 -15.46 31.03 2.64
C ARG A 371 -14.72 30.48 1.41
N PHE A 372 -13.39 30.55 1.40
CA PHE A 372 -12.55 30.06 0.31
C PHE A 372 -12.06 28.62 0.52
N GLY A 373 -12.21 28.07 1.72
CA GLY A 373 -11.76 26.73 2.09
C GLY A 373 -12.20 25.64 1.10
N PRO A 374 -13.50 25.55 0.75
CA PRO A 374 -13.97 24.56 -0.20
C PRO A 374 -13.33 24.66 -1.58
N TRP A 375 -13.07 25.88 -2.07
CA TRP A 375 -12.45 26.10 -3.38
C TRP A 375 -10.97 25.69 -3.40
N VAL A 376 -10.25 25.88 -2.29
CA VAL A 376 -8.87 25.40 -2.14
C VAL A 376 -8.83 23.86 -2.23
N VAL A 377 -9.79 23.18 -1.60
CA VAL A 377 -9.86 21.71 -1.63
C VAL A 377 -10.30 21.19 -3.00
N VAL A 378 -11.22 21.88 -3.68
CA VAL A 378 -11.57 21.56 -5.07
C VAL A 378 -10.35 21.68 -5.98
N LEU A 379 -9.62 22.80 -5.88
CA LEU A 379 -8.39 23.00 -6.63
C LEU A 379 -7.35 21.91 -6.34
N PHE A 380 -7.17 21.55 -5.05
CA PHE A 380 -6.29 20.46 -4.67
C PHE A 380 -6.69 19.14 -5.32
N ALA A 381 -7.97 18.75 -5.25
CA ALA A 381 -8.46 17.50 -5.83
C ALA A 381 -8.27 17.47 -7.36
N VAL A 382 -8.52 18.58 -8.04
CA VAL A 382 -8.31 18.71 -9.49
C VAL A 382 -6.82 18.62 -9.83
N CYS A 383 -5.93 19.28 -9.09
CA CYS A 383 -4.48 19.17 -9.27
C CYS A 383 -3.99 17.74 -9.03
N ALA A 384 -4.49 17.06 -7.99
CA ALA A 384 -4.16 15.66 -7.72
C ALA A 384 -4.52 14.77 -8.92
N LEU A 385 -5.73 14.94 -9.47
CA LEU A 385 -6.17 14.23 -10.68
C LEU A 385 -5.33 14.58 -11.93
N ALA A 386 -4.99 15.86 -12.12
CA ALA A 386 -4.15 16.27 -13.24
C ALA A 386 -2.77 15.61 -13.20
N PHE A 387 -2.15 15.55 -12.01
CA PHE A 387 -0.89 14.85 -11.81
C PHE A 387 -1.03 13.34 -11.99
N THR A 388 -2.14 12.73 -11.57
CA THR A 388 -2.43 11.32 -11.87
C THR A 388 -2.37 11.08 -13.37
N ILE A 389 -3.11 11.87 -14.15
CA ILE A 389 -3.18 11.72 -15.62
C ILE A 389 -1.79 11.93 -16.23
N PHE A 390 -1.02 12.90 -15.73
CA PHE A 390 0.35 13.14 -16.17
C PHE A 390 1.27 11.94 -15.87
N PHE A 391 1.24 11.34 -14.69
CA PHE A 391 2.14 10.22 -14.35
C PHE A 391 1.61 8.84 -14.77
N LEU A 392 0.37 8.75 -15.25
CA LEU A 392 -0.29 7.49 -15.62
C LEU A 392 0.45 6.66 -16.68
N PRO A 393 1.11 7.24 -17.70
CA PRO A 393 1.88 6.46 -18.66
C PRO A 393 2.96 5.59 -18.00
N LEU A 394 3.68 6.14 -17.02
CA LEU A 394 4.71 5.44 -16.25
C LEU A 394 4.14 4.39 -15.29
N ALA A 395 2.86 4.53 -14.91
CA ALA A 395 2.18 3.56 -14.07
C ALA A 395 1.60 2.39 -14.87
N THR A 396 1.45 2.52 -16.19
CA THR A 396 0.64 1.59 -17.01
C THR A 396 1.39 0.96 -18.17
N THR A 397 2.66 1.30 -18.42
CA THR A 397 3.42 0.93 -19.64
C THR A 397 2.74 1.42 -20.93
N TYR A 398 2.07 2.58 -20.84
CA TYR A 398 1.54 3.24 -22.01
C TYR A 398 2.70 3.63 -22.95
N PRO A 399 2.55 3.50 -24.27
CA PRO A 399 3.57 3.92 -25.24
C PRO A 399 3.91 5.40 -25.05
N ILE A 400 5.20 5.70 -24.90
CA ILE A 400 5.73 7.06 -24.81
C ILE A 400 6.97 7.16 -25.68
N ASP A 401 7.38 8.39 -26.00
CA ASP A 401 8.70 8.66 -26.58
C ASP A 401 9.70 9.04 -25.47
N GLN A 402 10.97 9.19 -25.85
CA GLN A 402 12.03 9.54 -24.92
C GLN A 402 11.84 10.95 -24.33
N ASP A 403 11.31 11.90 -25.10
CA ASP A 403 11.08 13.26 -24.64
C ASP A 403 9.96 13.31 -23.59
N ASP A 404 8.88 12.56 -23.79
CA ASP A 404 7.78 12.42 -22.84
C ASP A 404 8.23 11.74 -21.55
N LEU A 405 9.08 10.71 -21.64
CA LEU A 405 9.72 10.11 -20.48
C LEU A 405 10.50 11.17 -19.69
N MET A 406 11.39 11.92 -20.36
CA MET A 406 12.24 12.90 -19.69
C MET A 406 11.44 14.07 -19.08
N ARG A 407 10.28 14.44 -19.62
CA ARG A 407 9.37 15.43 -18.99
C ARG A 407 8.77 14.94 -17.67
N ARG A 408 8.70 13.63 -17.46
CA ARG A 408 8.14 13.00 -16.25
C ARG A 408 9.21 12.66 -15.22
N ILE A 409 10.47 12.58 -15.62
CA ILE A 409 11.60 12.39 -14.71
C ILE A 409 12.07 13.75 -14.21
N TRP A 410 11.69 14.09 -12.97
CA TRP A 410 11.99 15.42 -12.40
C TRP A 410 13.30 15.47 -11.63
N PHE A 411 13.79 14.32 -11.18
CA PHE A 411 15.08 14.19 -10.53
C PHE A 411 15.88 13.12 -11.24
N ASP A 412 17.19 13.33 -11.37
CA ASP A 412 18.11 12.32 -11.88
C ASP A 412 18.00 11.01 -11.09
N SER A 413 17.66 11.12 -9.80
CA SER A 413 17.49 9.99 -8.91
C SER A 413 16.26 9.11 -9.19
N TRP A 414 15.31 9.60 -9.98
CA TRP A 414 14.13 8.83 -10.38
C TRP A 414 14.41 7.88 -11.52
N PHE A 415 15.48 8.15 -12.27
CA PHE A 415 15.81 7.40 -13.46
C PHE A 415 17.33 7.30 -13.60
N TYR A 416 17.93 6.49 -12.72
CA TYR A 416 19.34 6.17 -12.86
C TYR A 416 19.54 5.26 -14.07
N GLN A 417 20.36 5.72 -15.03
CA GLN A 417 21.06 4.78 -15.90
C GLN A 417 21.93 3.90 -15.00
N GLU A 418 21.88 2.58 -15.21
CA GLU A 418 22.58 1.63 -14.38
C GLU A 418 24.10 1.88 -14.51
N ASN A 419 24.66 2.64 -13.57
CA ASN A 419 26.09 2.70 -13.38
C ASN A 419 26.46 1.56 -12.43
N PRO A 420 27.43 0.71 -12.79
CA PRO A 420 27.82 -0.42 -11.96
C PRO A 420 28.22 0.05 -10.56
N VAL A 421 27.78 -0.66 -9.52
CA VAL A 421 28.27 -0.41 -8.15
C VAL A 421 29.73 -0.87 -8.11
N PRO A 422 30.70 0.02 -7.81
CA PRO A 422 32.11 -0.36 -7.74
C PRO A 422 32.29 -1.51 -6.73
N GLY A 423 32.82 -2.65 -7.19
CA GLY A 423 33.04 -3.83 -6.37
C GLY A 423 31.88 -4.85 -6.31
N SER A 424 30.76 -4.61 -7.00
CA SER A 424 29.59 -5.53 -7.01
C SER A 424 29.67 -6.66 -8.06
N GLY A 425 30.65 -6.62 -8.97
CA GLY A 425 30.76 -7.58 -10.07
C GLY A 425 29.63 -7.52 -11.12
N CYS A 426 28.65 -6.62 -10.96
CA CYS A 426 27.50 -6.48 -11.87
C CYS A 426 27.75 -5.35 -12.89
N THR A 427 27.90 -5.67 -14.17
CA THR A 427 27.98 -4.70 -15.28
C THR A 427 26.71 -4.71 -16.13
N PRO A 428 26.04 -3.55 -16.28
CA PRO A 428 25.06 -3.33 -17.36
C PRO A 428 25.76 -3.05 -18.70
N PRO A 429 25.15 -3.35 -19.86
CA PRO A 429 23.83 -3.95 -20.08
C PRO A 429 23.96 -5.35 -20.69
N ASP A 430 23.81 -6.41 -19.89
CA ASP A 430 23.72 -7.77 -20.42
C ASP A 430 22.32 -8.34 -20.10
N PRO A 431 21.49 -8.67 -21.11
CA PRO A 431 20.19 -9.29 -20.90
C PRO A 431 20.38 -10.76 -20.48
N ALA A 432 20.66 -10.96 -19.18
CA ALA A 432 20.91 -12.24 -18.50
C ALA A 432 22.26 -12.92 -18.86
N PRO A 433 23.00 -13.50 -17.89
CA PRO A 433 22.44 -14.38 -16.86
C PRO A 433 22.98 -14.20 -15.42
N ARG A 434 22.10 -14.56 -14.46
CA ARG A 434 22.41 -15.13 -13.12
C ARG A 434 23.49 -14.40 -12.30
N CYS A 435 23.04 -13.56 -11.37
CA CYS A 435 23.77 -13.39 -10.11
C CYS A 435 23.72 -14.73 -9.37
N SER A 436 24.87 -15.41 -9.27
CA SER A 436 25.07 -16.65 -8.50
C SER A 436 24.94 -16.42 -7.01
#